data_AF-A0A7K2X538-F1
#
_entry.id   AF-A0A7K2X538-F1
#
_cell.length_a   1.000
_cell.length_b   1.000
_cell.length_c   1.000
_cell.angle_alpha   90.00
_cell.angle_beta   90.00
_cell.angle_gamma   90.00
#
_symmetry.space_group_name_H-M   'P 1'
#
loop_
_entity.id
_entity.type
_entity.pdbx_description
1 polymer ?
#
loop_
_entity_poly.entity_id
_entity_poly.type
_entity_poly.pdbx_seq_one_letter_code
_entity_poly.pdbx_strand_id
1 'polypeptide(L)'
;MYAPGDRPEVVRKALASGADVVIVDLEDAVAPHRKAYALEATADLLADVHPVPVHVRVHTPLDIPVLTPLPGLCGLRVPKVTHATDIHRIAGLAPGLPLYPLLESALAVENAYAIASAHPAVRGIGLGEADLRSDLGVREDGGLDWSRGRLVVAARAAALPPPAQSVHPHVRDLEGLAADCAR
;
A
#
# COMPACT_ATOMS: atom_id res chain seq x y z
N MET A 1 -0.24 -9.78 -2.02
CA MET A 1 0.91 -10.28 -1.23
C MET A 1 2.01 -9.23 -1.18
N TYR A 2 2.61 -8.98 -0.02
CA TYR A 2 3.77 -8.07 0.10
C TYR A 2 5.10 -8.83 0.00
N ALA A 3 6.10 -8.23 -0.63
CA ALA A 3 7.47 -8.74 -0.69
C ALA A 3 8.49 -7.59 -0.64
N PRO A 4 9.60 -7.71 0.11
CA PRO A 4 10.59 -6.64 0.20
C PRO A 4 11.37 -6.46 -1.10
N GLY A 5 11.51 -5.22 -1.58
CA GLY A 5 12.20 -4.89 -2.83
C GLY A 5 13.70 -5.17 -2.80
N ASP A 6 14.31 -5.28 -1.61
CA ASP A 6 15.73 -5.64 -1.46
C ASP A 6 16.00 -7.15 -1.47
N ARG A 7 14.97 -7.97 -1.76
CA ARG A 7 15.05 -9.45 -1.88
C ARG A 7 14.37 -9.96 -3.16
N PRO A 8 15.01 -9.80 -4.33
CA PRO A 8 14.41 -10.14 -5.63
C PRO A 8 13.93 -11.61 -5.73
N GLU A 9 14.61 -12.54 -5.05
CA GLU A 9 14.22 -13.94 -4.97
C GLU A 9 12.89 -14.16 -4.24
N VAL A 10 12.58 -13.34 -3.23
CA VAL A 10 11.29 -13.37 -2.53
C VAL A 10 10.21 -12.77 -3.43
N VAL A 11 10.51 -11.67 -4.13
CA VAL A 11 9.56 -11.06 -5.06
C VAL A 11 9.20 -12.03 -6.20
N ARG A 12 10.18 -12.72 -6.79
CA ARG A 12 9.91 -13.74 -7.83
C ARG A 12 9.01 -14.89 -7.33
N LYS A 13 9.20 -15.33 -6.08
CA LYS A 13 8.29 -16.32 -5.46
C LYS A 13 6.88 -15.76 -5.28
N ALA A 14 6.74 -14.50 -4.87
CA ALA A 14 5.44 -13.85 -4.74
C ALA A 14 4.71 -13.76 -6.09
N LEU A 15 5.41 -13.45 -7.18
CA LEU A 15 4.85 -13.42 -8.54
C LEU A 15 4.31 -14.79 -8.99
N ALA A 16 4.87 -15.89 -8.47
CA ALA A 16 4.44 -17.26 -8.76
C ALA A 16 3.47 -17.83 -7.72
N SER A 17 3.04 -17.05 -6.72
CA SER A 17 2.29 -17.57 -5.56
C SER A 17 0.79 -17.77 -5.78
N GLY A 18 0.24 -17.27 -6.90
CA GLY A 18 -1.20 -17.21 -7.14
C GLY A 18 -1.89 -15.99 -6.48
N ALA A 19 -1.14 -15.02 -5.96
CA ALA A 19 -1.70 -13.78 -5.46
C ALA A 19 -2.31 -12.92 -6.59
N ASP A 20 -3.46 -12.29 -6.34
CA ASP A 20 -4.10 -11.38 -7.30
C ASP A 20 -3.26 -10.14 -7.62
N VAL A 21 -2.48 -9.68 -6.64
CA VAL A 21 -1.57 -8.53 -6.76
C VAL A 21 -0.33 -8.79 -5.89
N VAL A 22 0.84 -8.49 -6.44
CA VAL A 22 2.11 -8.44 -5.70
C VAL A 22 2.45 -6.99 -5.39
N ILE A 23 2.79 -6.71 -4.13
CA ILE A 23 3.18 -5.39 -3.65
C ILE A 23 4.66 -5.47 -3.29
N VAL A 24 5.50 -4.86 -4.11
CA VAL A 24 6.93 -4.73 -3.82
C VAL A 24 7.12 -3.57 -2.85
N ASP A 25 7.67 -3.87 -1.68
CA ASP A 25 7.82 -2.90 -0.62
C ASP A 25 9.21 -2.25 -0.64
N LEU A 26 9.25 -0.94 -0.84
CA LEU A 26 10.46 -0.12 -0.69
C LEU A 26 10.51 0.55 0.69
N GLU A 27 9.46 0.43 1.50
CA GLU A 27 9.30 1.08 2.78
C GLU A 27 9.68 0.16 3.96
N ASP A 28 8.78 -0.17 4.90
CA ASP A 28 9.17 -0.70 6.21
C ASP A 28 9.89 -2.06 6.15
N ALA A 29 9.66 -2.86 5.11
CA ALA A 29 10.35 -4.15 4.95
C ALA A 29 11.80 -4.02 4.47
N VAL A 30 12.27 -2.80 4.15
CA VAL A 30 13.62 -2.52 3.65
C VAL A 30 14.39 -1.67 4.64
N ALA A 31 15.56 -2.16 5.08
CA ALA A 31 16.44 -1.42 5.97
C ALA A 31 16.94 -0.10 5.32
N PRO A 32 17.18 0.99 6.07
CA PRO A 32 17.55 2.29 5.51
C PRO A 32 18.73 2.25 4.53
N HIS A 33 19.79 1.50 4.85
CA HIS A 33 20.99 1.37 4.01
C HIS A 33 20.77 0.53 2.74
N ARG A 34 19.63 -0.14 2.60
CA ARG A 34 19.26 -0.99 1.46
C ARG A 34 18.29 -0.31 0.49
N LYS A 35 17.75 0.87 0.83
CA LYS A 35 16.73 1.57 0.03
C LYS A 35 17.12 1.80 -1.41
N ALA A 36 18.35 2.28 -1.65
CA ALA A 36 18.87 2.50 -3.00
C ALA A 36 18.91 1.20 -3.82
N TYR A 37 19.45 0.12 -3.22
CA TYR A 37 19.47 -1.19 -3.85
C TYR A 37 18.06 -1.76 -4.09
N ALA A 38 17.14 -1.58 -3.15
CA ALA A 38 15.76 -2.03 -3.30
C ALA A 38 15.07 -1.36 -4.47
N LEU A 39 15.29 -0.05 -4.64
CA LEU A 39 14.76 0.71 -5.77
C LEU A 39 15.35 0.21 -7.09
N GLU A 40 16.67 0.05 -7.18
CA GLU A 40 17.36 -0.48 -8.36
C GLU A 40 16.85 -1.88 -8.74
N ALA A 41 16.83 -2.81 -7.79
CA ALA A 41 16.40 -4.18 -8.03
C ALA A 41 14.90 -4.27 -8.38
N THR A 42 14.07 -3.38 -7.82
CA THR A 42 12.65 -3.27 -8.20
C THR A 42 12.51 -2.69 -9.60
N ALA A 43 13.33 -1.71 -9.97
CA ALA A 43 13.32 -1.13 -11.30
C ALA A 43 13.73 -2.16 -12.37
N ASP A 44 14.79 -2.92 -12.11
CA ASP A 44 15.25 -4.02 -12.97
C ASP A 44 14.16 -5.07 -13.16
N LEU A 45 13.46 -5.46 -12.08
CA LEU A 45 12.35 -6.41 -12.16
C LEU A 45 11.20 -5.87 -13.02
N LEU A 46 10.85 -4.60 -12.86
CA LEU A 46 9.70 -3.98 -13.53
C LEU A 46 10.01 -3.50 -14.95
N ALA A 47 11.24 -3.69 -15.43
CA ALA A 47 11.59 -3.51 -16.84
C ALA A 47 10.76 -4.43 -17.76
N ASP A 48 10.28 -5.55 -17.24
CA ASP A 48 9.39 -6.50 -17.91
C ASP A 48 7.96 -6.47 -17.31
N VAL A 49 6.99 -6.84 -18.14
CA VAL A 49 5.60 -7.07 -17.70
C VAL A 49 5.49 -8.44 -17.04
N HIS A 50 4.72 -8.51 -15.95
CA HIS A 50 4.54 -9.75 -15.17
C HIS A 50 3.13 -10.35 -15.34
N PRO A 51 2.96 -11.67 -15.11
CA PRO A 51 1.66 -12.33 -15.23
C PRO A 51 0.59 -11.86 -14.24
N VAL A 52 1.01 -11.25 -13.13
CA VAL A 52 0.15 -10.66 -12.11
C VAL A 52 0.46 -9.17 -11.95
N PRO A 53 -0.53 -8.32 -11.67
CA PRO A 53 -0.30 -6.90 -11.41
C PRO A 53 0.72 -6.68 -10.30
N VAL A 54 1.69 -5.80 -10.54
CA VAL A 54 2.70 -5.42 -9.55
C VAL A 54 2.49 -3.98 -9.11
N HIS A 55 2.25 -3.79 -7.82
CA HIS A 55 2.22 -2.47 -7.20
C HIS A 55 3.54 -2.26 -6.44
N VAL A 56 3.94 -1.00 -6.27
CA VAL A 56 5.09 -0.65 -5.43
C VAL A 56 4.64 0.22 -4.26
N ARG A 57 5.00 -0.17 -3.02
CA ARG A 57 4.92 0.73 -1.86
C ARG A 57 6.17 1.58 -1.82
N VAL A 58 6.02 2.86 -2.17
CA VAL A 58 7.14 3.79 -2.31
C VAL A 58 7.66 4.25 -0.94
N HIS A 59 8.95 4.53 -0.84
CA HIS A 59 9.52 5.09 0.38
C HIS A 59 9.45 6.62 0.39
N THR A 60 9.73 7.24 -0.76
CA THR A 60 9.71 8.69 -0.93
C THR A 60 9.12 9.07 -2.30
N PRO A 61 8.48 10.25 -2.43
CA PRO A 61 8.06 10.76 -3.73
C PRO A 61 9.19 10.87 -4.76
N LEU A 62 10.44 10.93 -4.32
CA LEU A 62 11.62 10.98 -5.20
C LEU A 62 11.87 9.66 -5.96
N ASP A 63 11.34 8.54 -5.46
CA ASP A 63 11.49 7.22 -6.13
C ASP A 63 10.56 7.10 -7.34
N ILE A 64 9.45 7.85 -7.34
CA ILE A 64 8.36 7.70 -8.30
C ILE A 64 8.82 7.92 -9.75
N PRO A 65 9.58 8.98 -10.10
CA PRO A 65 10.02 9.19 -11.48
C PRO A 65 10.89 8.07 -12.05
N VAL A 66 11.58 7.29 -11.20
CA VAL A 66 12.36 6.11 -11.61
C VAL A 66 11.43 4.95 -11.98
N LEU A 67 10.32 4.81 -11.25
CA LEU A 67 9.38 3.70 -11.38
C LEU A 67 8.32 3.94 -12.47
N THR A 68 7.83 5.17 -12.61
CA THR A 68 6.72 5.52 -13.52
C THR A 68 6.90 5.04 -14.97
N PRO A 69 8.11 5.13 -15.58
CA PRO A 69 8.30 4.70 -16.97
C PRO A 69 8.28 3.17 -17.18
N LEU A 70 8.32 2.39 -16.10
CA LEU A 70 8.54 0.95 -16.17
C LEU A 70 7.25 0.21 -16.56
N PRO A 71 7.28 -0.63 -17.61
CA PRO A 71 6.06 -1.25 -18.15
C PRO A 71 5.45 -2.29 -17.19
N GLY A 72 6.24 -2.87 -16.28
CA GLY A 72 5.75 -3.81 -15.28
C GLY A 72 4.96 -3.18 -14.14
N LEU A 73 5.02 -1.85 -13.97
CA LEU A 73 4.36 -1.15 -12.86
C LEU A 73 2.87 -0.96 -13.11
N CYS A 74 2.03 -1.49 -12.23
CA CYS A 74 0.57 -1.42 -12.33
C CYS A 74 -0.09 -0.46 -11.32
N GLY A 75 0.65 0.02 -10.31
CA GLY A 75 0.12 0.98 -9.35
C GLY A 75 1.07 1.31 -8.20
N LEU A 76 0.77 2.39 -7.48
CA LEU A 76 1.56 2.84 -6.34
C LEU A 76 0.75 2.75 -5.05
N ARG A 77 1.35 2.12 -4.03
CA ARG A 77 0.90 2.22 -2.63
C ARG A 77 1.63 3.41 -2.02
N VAL A 78 0.89 4.40 -1.54
CA VAL A 78 1.46 5.67 -1.06
C VAL A 78 1.32 5.70 0.46
N PRO A 79 2.39 5.44 1.23
CA PRO A 79 2.32 5.45 2.69
C PRO A 79 2.17 6.87 3.24
N LYS A 80 1.78 6.98 4.51
CA LYS A 80 1.79 8.21 5.31
C LYS A 80 1.02 9.38 4.70
N VAL A 81 -0.05 9.11 3.95
CA VAL A 81 -0.90 10.15 3.38
C VAL A 81 -1.75 10.77 4.48
N THR A 82 -1.77 12.10 4.54
CA THR A 82 -2.59 12.82 5.54
C THR A 82 -3.59 13.78 4.92
N HIS A 83 -3.36 14.24 3.68
CA HIS A 83 -4.21 15.22 3.00
C HIS A 83 -4.44 14.90 1.52
N ALA A 84 -5.54 15.42 0.96
CA ALA A 84 -5.81 15.32 -0.48
C ALA A 84 -4.71 15.97 -1.35
N THR A 85 -4.04 17.01 -0.84
CA THR A 85 -2.90 17.66 -1.51
C THR A 85 -1.71 16.74 -1.73
N ASP A 86 -1.50 15.76 -0.83
CA ASP A 86 -0.47 14.74 -1.03
C ASP A 86 -0.79 13.92 -2.28
N ILE A 87 -2.05 13.55 -2.48
CA ILE A 87 -2.50 12.79 -3.66
C ILE A 87 -2.27 13.55 -4.94
N HIS A 88 -2.61 14.84 -4.98
CA HIS A 88 -2.37 15.67 -6.17
C HIS A 88 -0.88 15.76 -6.52
N ARG A 89 -0.01 15.91 -5.51
CA ARG A 89 1.44 15.90 -5.71
C ARG A 89 1.92 14.58 -6.31
N ILE A 90 1.48 13.46 -5.74
CA ILE A 90 1.88 12.12 -6.20
C ILE A 90 1.34 11.82 -7.60
N ALA A 91 0.09 12.19 -7.90
CA ALA A 91 -0.49 12.05 -9.23
C ALA A 91 0.28 12.84 -10.31
N GLY A 92 0.85 13.99 -9.96
CA GLY A 92 1.72 14.76 -10.85
C GLY A 92 3.05 14.07 -11.17
N LEU A 93 3.57 13.25 -10.26
CA LEU A 93 4.81 12.48 -10.44
C LEU A 93 4.57 11.12 -11.13
N ALA A 94 3.35 10.58 -11.01
CA ALA A 94 2.93 9.29 -11.53
C ALA A 94 1.74 9.41 -12.50
N PRO A 95 1.84 10.20 -13.59
CA PRO A 95 0.73 10.43 -14.50
C PRO A 95 0.22 9.11 -15.08
N GLY A 96 -1.09 8.89 -14.98
CA GLY A 96 -1.77 7.70 -15.52
C GLY A 96 -1.71 6.44 -14.65
N LEU A 97 -0.94 6.44 -13.55
CA LEU A 97 -0.83 5.27 -12.67
C LEU A 97 -1.92 5.26 -11.59
N PRO A 98 -2.55 4.10 -11.31
CA PRO A 98 -3.40 3.90 -10.15
C PRO A 98 -2.68 4.18 -8.83
N LEU A 99 -3.31 4.95 -7.95
CA LEU A 99 -2.83 5.29 -6.62
C LEU A 99 -3.67 4.61 -5.55
N TYR A 100 -2.99 4.12 -4.52
CA TYR A 100 -3.57 3.46 -3.35
C TYR A 100 -2.98 4.06 -2.07
N PRO A 101 -3.55 5.17 -1.58
CA PRO A 101 -3.12 5.81 -0.34
C PRO A 101 -3.27 4.89 0.86
N LEU A 102 -2.29 4.90 1.76
CA LEU A 102 -2.37 4.25 3.07
C LEU A 102 -2.59 5.31 4.14
N LEU A 103 -3.61 5.07 4.96
CA LEU A 103 -3.99 5.92 6.08
C LEU A 103 -3.44 5.29 7.34
N GLU A 104 -2.53 5.99 7.98
CA GLU A 104 -1.62 5.43 9.00
C GLU A 104 -1.58 6.29 10.27
N SER A 105 -2.46 7.30 10.35
CA SER A 105 -2.60 8.20 11.49
C SER A 105 -4.05 8.62 11.70
N ALA A 106 -4.37 9.12 12.88
CA ALA A 106 -5.69 9.66 13.25
C ALA A 106 -6.14 10.74 12.26
N LEU A 107 -5.23 11.67 11.91
CA LEU A 107 -5.52 12.73 10.94
C LEU A 107 -5.87 12.15 9.56
N ALA A 108 -5.16 11.11 9.12
CA ALA A 108 -5.43 10.45 7.86
C ALA A 108 -6.83 9.80 7.86
N VAL A 109 -7.21 9.15 8.96
CA VAL A 109 -8.55 8.54 9.14
C VAL A 109 -9.66 9.59 9.11
N GLU A 110 -9.47 10.73 9.78
CA GLU A 110 -10.44 11.85 9.72
C GLU A 110 -10.62 12.36 8.28
N ASN A 111 -9.50 12.50 7.56
CA ASN A 111 -9.47 12.97 6.18
C ASN A 111 -9.80 11.89 5.13
N ALA A 112 -10.23 10.69 5.53
CA ALA A 112 -10.31 9.54 4.63
C ALA A 112 -11.14 9.76 3.37
N TYR A 113 -12.31 10.40 3.48
CA TYR A 113 -13.14 10.69 2.31
C TYR A 113 -12.48 11.69 1.37
N ALA A 114 -11.91 12.77 1.92
CA ALA A 114 -11.22 13.77 1.12
C ALA A 114 -10.01 13.19 0.37
N ILE A 115 -9.25 12.29 1.01
CA ILE A 115 -8.14 11.57 0.38
C ILE A 115 -8.67 10.63 -0.72
N ALA A 116 -9.72 9.87 -0.43
CA ALA A 116 -10.31 8.89 -1.36
C ALA A 116 -10.88 9.54 -2.63
N SER A 117 -11.48 10.73 -2.50
CA SER A 117 -12.07 11.48 -3.61
C SER A 117 -11.13 12.51 -4.24
N ALA A 118 -9.87 12.59 -3.80
CA ALA A 118 -8.96 13.67 -4.17
C ALA A 118 -8.66 13.70 -5.68
N HIS A 119 -8.52 12.52 -6.32
CA HIS A 119 -8.06 12.45 -7.70
C HIS A 119 -8.59 11.20 -8.42
N PRO A 120 -8.90 11.25 -9.73
CA PRO A 120 -9.36 10.08 -10.51
C PRO A 120 -8.37 8.91 -10.55
N ALA A 121 -7.10 9.16 -10.26
CA ALA A 121 -6.07 8.11 -10.17
C ALA A 121 -6.21 7.27 -8.89
N VAL A 122 -6.91 7.74 -7.85
CA VAL A 122 -7.14 6.94 -6.64
C VAL A 122 -8.07 5.79 -7.01
N ARG A 123 -7.58 4.55 -6.85
CA ARG A 123 -8.35 3.33 -7.16
C ARG A 123 -8.72 2.50 -5.91
N GLY A 124 -8.22 2.91 -4.75
CA GLY A 124 -8.57 2.35 -3.45
C GLY A 124 -7.80 3.08 -2.35
N ILE A 125 -8.20 2.86 -1.10
CA ILE A 125 -7.49 3.33 0.09
C ILE A 125 -7.25 2.14 1.01
N GLY A 126 -6.20 2.17 1.82
CA GLY A 126 -5.86 1.11 2.78
C GLY A 126 -5.54 1.67 4.16
N LEU A 127 -5.58 0.81 5.17
CA LEU A 127 -5.19 1.14 6.54
C LEU A 127 -3.82 0.54 6.86
N GLY A 128 -2.86 1.37 7.27
CA GLY A 128 -1.61 0.90 7.88
C GLY A 128 -1.82 0.76 9.38
N GLU A 129 -2.28 -0.41 9.81
CA GLU A 129 -2.75 -0.61 11.19
C GLU A 129 -1.65 -0.53 12.24
N ALA A 130 -0.41 -0.95 11.92
CA ALA A 130 0.69 -0.89 12.87
C ALA A 130 1.01 0.57 13.27
N ASP A 131 1.19 1.43 12.27
CA ASP A 131 1.45 2.86 12.47
C ASP A 131 0.25 3.55 13.12
N LEU A 132 -0.98 3.24 12.68
CA LEU A 132 -2.18 3.81 13.26
C LEU A 132 -2.38 3.44 14.73
N ARG A 133 -2.07 2.19 15.13
CA ARG A 133 -2.10 1.78 16.54
C ARG A 133 -1.12 2.60 17.38
N SER A 134 0.07 2.81 16.84
CA SER A 134 1.08 3.62 17.51
C SER A 134 0.63 5.07 17.67
N ASP A 135 0.03 5.65 16.63
CA ASP A 135 -0.48 7.03 16.64
C ASP A 135 -1.67 7.22 17.59
N LEU A 136 -2.60 6.26 17.63
CA LEU A 136 -3.78 6.29 18.51
C LEU A 136 -3.48 5.86 19.96
N GLY A 137 -2.34 5.20 20.21
CA GLY A 137 -2.00 4.66 21.52
C GLY A 137 -2.86 3.45 21.95
N VAL A 138 -3.45 2.74 20.99
CA VAL A 138 -4.33 1.57 21.26
C VAL A 138 -3.54 0.26 21.15
N ARG A 139 -3.84 -0.69 22.04
CA ARG A 139 -3.16 -2.01 22.09
C ARG A 139 -4.03 -3.14 21.62
N GLU A 140 -5.32 -3.09 21.95
CA GLU A 140 -6.29 -4.12 21.61
C GLU A 140 -6.76 -4.00 20.17
N ASP A 141 -7.11 -5.12 19.54
CA ASP A 141 -7.53 -5.15 18.14
C ASP A 141 -8.77 -4.28 17.88
N GLY A 142 -9.80 -4.41 18.74
CA GLY A 142 -11.05 -3.66 18.63
C GLY A 142 -10.88 -2.13 18.74
N GLY A 143 -9.72 -1.65 19.21
CA GLY A 143 -9.38 -0.22 19.19
C GLY A 143 -9.34 0.40 17.79
N LEU A 144 -9.28 -0.41 16.73
CA LEU A 144 -9.30 0.04 15.34
C LEU A 144 -10.65 -0.11 14.63
N ASP A 145 -11.67 -0.67 15.27
CA ASP A 145 -12.94 -1.00 14.60
C ASP A 145 -13.62 0.24 14.01
N TRP A 146 -13.59 1.36 14.75
CA TRP A 146 -14.09 2.62 14.23
C TRP A 146 -13.28 3.10 13.01
N SER A 147 -11.95 3.01 13.05
CA SER A 147 -11.09 3.41 11.93
C SER A 147 -11.32 2.55 10.69
N ARG A 148 -11.47 1.23 10.87
CA ARG A 148 -11.81 0.28 9.79
C ARG A 148 -13.17 0.61 9.18
N GLY A 149 -14.20 0.80 10.01
CA GLY A 149 -15.54 1.18 9.57
C GLY A 149 -15.55 2.52 8.84
N ARG A 150 -14.87 3.53 9.38
CA ARG A 150 -14.70 4.86 8.77
C ARG A 150 -14.06 4.77 7.39
N LEU A 151 -13.06 3.92 7.22
CA LEU A 151 -12.37 3.70 5.94
C LEU A 151 -13.29 3.05 4.90
N VAL A 152 -14.07 2.03 5.29
CA VAL A 152 -15.06 1.38 4.41
C VAL A 152 -16.08 2.42 3.92
N VAL A 153 -16.65 3.22 4.83
CA VAL A 153 -17.61 4.27 4.46
C VAL A 153 -16.97 5.30 3.53
N ALA A 154 -15.75 5.75 3.81
CA ALA A 154 -15.03 6.70 2.97
C ALA A 154 -14.81 6.16 1.54
N ALA A 155 -14.31 4.93 1.42
CA ALA A 155 -14.05 4.30 0.13
C ALA A 155 -15.34 4.16 -0.69
N ARG A 156 -16.41 3.65 -0.08
CA ARG A 156 -17.69 3.48 -0.77
C ARG A 156 -18.34 4.80 -1.15
N ALA A 157 -18.28 5.81 -0.29
CA ALA A 157 -18.77 7.16 -0.61
C ALA A 157 -18.01 7.79 -1.79
N ALA A 158 -16.72 7.48 -1.95
CA ALA A 158 -15.91 7.90 -3.10
C ALA A 158 -16.05 6.98 -4.33
N ALA A 159 -17.03 6.05 -4.34
CA ALA A 159 -17.25 5.04 -5.38
C ALA A 159 -16.05 4.10 -5.64
N LEU A 160 -15.19 3.90 -4.64
CA LEU A 160 -14.08 2.95 -4.66
C LEU A 160 -14.52 1.56 -4.18
N PRO A 161 -13.81 0.47 -4.55
CA PRO A 161 -14.02 -0.85 -3.94
C PRO A 161 -13.82 -0.80 -2.42
N PRO A 162 -14.41 -1.75 -1.66
CA PRO A 162 -14.12 -1.88 -0.25
C PRO A 162 -12.60 -2.05 -0.03
N PRO A 163 -12.01 -1.39 0.99
CA PRO A 163 -10.60 -1.54 1.32
C PRO A 163 -10.26 -3.00 1.59
N ALA A 164 -9.09 -3.44 1.12
CA ALA A 164 -8.53 -4.71 1.58
C ALA A 164 -8.13 -4.59 3.06
N GLN A 165 -8.30 -5.68 3.80
CA GLN A 165 -7.82 -5.78 5.18
C GLN A 165 -6.29 -5.62 5.23
N SER A 166 -5.80 -5.10 6.36
CA SER A 166 -4.37 -4.88 6.57
C SER A 166 -3.60 -6.20 6.73
N VAL A 167 -2.29 -6.10 6.95
CA VAL A 167 -1.41 -7.25 7.07
C VAL A 167 -1.72 -8.06 8.33
N HIS A 168 -1.76 -9.39 8.20
CA HIS A 168 -1.72 -10.30 9.33
C HIS A 168 -0.25 -10.65 9.64
N PRO A 169 0.33 -10.20 10.77
CA PRO A 169 1.77 -10.29 11.01
C PRO A 169 2.23 -11.70 11.40
N HIS A 170 1.34 -12.53 11.97
CA HIS A 170 1.68 -13.86 12.46
C HIS A 170 1.60 -14.90 11.33
N VAL A 171 2.60 -14.94 10.45
CA VAL A 171 2.62 -15.79 9.23
C VAL A 171 2.50 -17.31 9.46
N ARG A 172 2.58 -17.77 10.73
CA ARG A 172 2.39 -19.18 11.11
C ARG A 172 1.00 -19.46 11.71
N ASP A 173 0.24 -18.43 12.04
CA ASP A 173 -1.09 -18.54 12.62
C ASP A 173 -2.16 -18.50 11.52
N LEU A 174 -2.33 -19.64 10.84
CA LEU A 174 -3.29 -19.74 9.74
C LEU A 174 -4.75 -19.71 10.22
N GLU A 175 -5.01 -20.15 11.46
CA GLU A 175 -6.35 -20.10 12.05
C GLU A 175 -6.72 -18.66 12.40
N GLY A 176 -5.81 -17.91 13.03
CA GLY A 176 -5.96 -16.48 13.25
C GLY A 176 -6.17 -15.71 11.95
N LEU A 177 -5.36 -15.98 10.91
CA LEU A 177 -5.55 -15.39 9.59
C LEU A 177 -6.95 -15.69 9.00
N ALA A 178 -7.41 -16.93 9.07
CA ALA A 178 -8.72 -17.30 8.54
C ALA A 178 -9.87 -16.61 9.30
N ALA A 179 -9.76 -16.53 10.63
CA ALA A 179 -10.73 -15.81 11.46
C ALA A 179 -10.72 -14.29 11.21
N ASP A 180 -9.54 -13.71 10.94
CA ASP A 180 -9.40 -12.30 10.57
C ASP A 180 -10.08 -12.00 9.22
N CYS A 181 -9.87 -12.85 8.21
CA CYS A 181 -10.45 -12.66 6.87
C CYS A 181 -11.97 -12.88 6.80
N ALA A 182 -12.55 -13.62 7.75
CA ALA A 182 -13.99 -13.90 7.78
C ALA A 182 -14.82 -12.80 8.46
N ARG A 183 -14.17 -11.82 9.09
CA ARG A 183 -14.81 -10.69 9.80
C ARG A 183 -15.04 -9.51 8.87
#